data_AF-A0A8J2L0Z0-F1
#
_entry.id   AF-A0A8J2L0Z0-F1
#
_cell.length_a   1.000
_cell.length_b   1.000
_cell.length_c   1.000
_cell.angle_alpha   90.00
_cell.angle_beta   90.00
_cell.angle_gamma   90.00
#
_symmetry.space_group_name_H-M   'P 1'
#
loop_
_entity.id
_entity.type
_entity.pdbx_description
1 polymer ?
#
loop_
_entity_poly.entity_id
_entity_poly.type
_entity_poly.pdbx_seq_one_letter_code
_entity_poly.pdbx_strand_id
1 'polypeptide(L)' 'MVTDIQDRWDVNSFPIPRRMGQMKDLDKFDANFMGIHGKQVENMDPRLRFILELTHETLIDAGINPVTIRGSKT' A
#
# COMPACT_ATOMS: atom_id res chain seq x y z
N MET A 1 10.40 4.88 -7.84
CA MET A 1 11.72 4.89 -8.49
C MET A 1 11.56 4.44 -9.93
N VAL A 2 12.22 5.06 -10.91
CA VAL A 2 12.08 4.64 -12.33
C VAL A 2 13.09 3.52 -12.61
N THR A 3 12.58 2.34 -12.90
CA THR A 3 13.36 1.11 -13.10
C THR A 3 12.97 0.39 -14.38
N ASP A 4 13.82 -0.53 -14.82
CA ASP A 4 13.64 -1.45 -15.96
C ASP A 4 13.44 -2.92 -15.50
N ILE A 5 13.22 -3.10 -14.19
CA ILE A 5 12.95 -4.41 -13.56
C ILE A 5 11.60 -4.95 -14.08
N GLN A 6 11.59 -6.22 -14.52
CA GLN A 6 10.40 -6.89 -15.05
C GLN A 6 9.61 -7.62 -13.96
N ASP A 7 9.09 -6.89 -12.98
CA ASP A 7 8.32 -7.46 -11.86
C ASP A 7 6.79 -7.47 -12.10
N ARG A 8 6.31 -6.67 -13.07
CA ARG A 8 4.87 -6.47 -13.33
C ARG A 8 4.34 -7.19 -14.56
N TRP A 9 5.08 -7.10 -15.65
CA TRP A 9 4.73 -7.67 -16.94
C TRP A 9 5.99 -7.92 -17.74
N ASP A 10 5.92 -8.87 -18.66
CA ASP A 10 6.97 -9.07 -19.65
C ASP A 10 6.93 -7.92 -20.67
N VAL A 11 7.97 -7.08 -20.67
CA VAL A 11 8.09 -5.93 -21.58
C VAL A 11 8.31 -6.33 -23.03
N ASN A 12 8.60 -7.61 -23.34
CA ASN A 12 8.71 -8.09 -24.72
C ASN A 12 7.36 -8.53 -25.30
N SER A 13 6.34 -8.70 -24.46
CA SER A 13 5.02 -9.19 -24.89
C SER A 13 4.17 -8.11 -25.58
N PHE A 14 4.47 -6.82 -25.37
CA PHE A 14 3.75 -5.69 -25.95
C PHE A 14 4.73 -4.55 -26.33
N PRO A 15 4.37 -3.66 -27.27
CA PRO A 15 5.20 -2.49 -27.61
C PRO A 15 5.05 -1.38 -26.55
N ILE A 16 5.49 -1.66 -25.32
CA ILE A 16 5.46 -0.74 -24.17
C ILE A 16 6.88 -0.28 -23.79
N PRO A 17 7.07 0.96 -23.29
CA PRO A 17 8.37 1.42 -22.84
C PRO A 17 8.95 0.53 -21.72
N ARG A 18 10.26 0.25 -21.80
CA ARG A 18 10.94 -0.62 -20.82
C ARG A 18 11.04 -0.03 -19.42
N ARG A 19 11.04 1.30 -19.31
CA ARG A 19 11.22 2.00 -18.04
C ARG A 19 9.90 2.50 -17.52
N MET A 20 9.67 2.28 -16.23
CA MET A 20 8.44 2.71 -15.56
C MET A 20 8.69 3.00 -14.08
N GLY A 21 7.83 3.83 -13.49
CA GLY A 21 7.83 4.05 -12.05
C GLY A 21 7.19 2.86 -11.35
N GLN A 22 7.97 2.15 -10.53
CA GLN A 22 7.47 1.04 -9.74
C GLN A 22 7.55 1.35 -8.24
N MET A 23 6.51 0.96 -7.51
CA MET A 23 6.55 0.87 -6.05
C MET A 23 7.19 -0.45 -5.65
N LYS A 24 8.08 -0.38 -4.66
CA LYS A 24 8.68 -1.56 -4.04
C LYS A 24 7.68 -2.19 -3.08
N ASP A 25 7.86 -3.47 -2.79
CA ASP A 25 7.20 -4.15 -1.67
C ASP A 25 5.65 -4.06 -1.67
N LEU A 26 5.04 -4.17 -2.86
CA LEU A 26 3.57 -4.02 -3.03
C LEU A 26 2.75 -5.15 -2.37
N ASP A 27 3.43 -6.18 -1.90
CA ASP A 27 2.91 -7.33 -1.19
C ASP A 27 2.89 -7.15 0.34
N LYS A 28 3.67 -6.21 0.90
CA LYS A 28 3.76 -5.96 2.34
C LYS A 28 2.50 -5.29 2.89
N PHE A 29 2.08 -5.75 4.07
CA PHE A 29 1.00 -5.15 4.86
C PHE A 29 1.00 -5.70 6.30
N ASP A 30 0.88 -4.85 7.31
CA ASP A 30 0.71 -5.26 8.72
C ASP A 30 -0.76 -5.59 9.05
N ALA A 31 -1.14 -6.81 8.70
CA ALA A 31 -2.48 -7.35 8.93
C ALA A 31 -2.88 -7.39 10.41
N ASN A 32 -1.93 -7.74 11.28
CA ASN A 32 -2.18 -7.94 12.71
C ASN A 32 -2.44 -6.60 13.40
N PHE A 33 -1.65 -5.58 13.07
CA PHE A 33 -1.85 -4.23 13.57
C PHE A 33 -3.22 -3.68 13.19
N MET A 34 -3.65 -3.92 11.95
CA MET A 34 -4.95 -3.47 11.44
C MET A 34 -6.13 -4.36 11.87
N GLY A 35 -5.88 -5.49 12.55
CA GLY A 35 -6.90 -6.43 13.00
C GLY A 35 -7.63 -7.14 11.85
N ILE A 36 -6.99 -7.31 10.70
CA ILE A 36 -7.56 -7.94 9.51
C ILE A 36 -7.05 -9.37 9.39
N HIS A 37 -7.96 -10.33 9.14
CA HIS A 37 -7.58 -11.73 9.00
C HIS A 37 -6.79 -11.97 7.70
N GLY A 38 -5.74 -12.79 7.73
CA GLY A 38 -4.83 -13.00 6.59
C GLY A 38 -5.53 -13.37 5.26
N LYS A 39 -6.54 -14.24 5.30
CA LYS A 39 -7.36 -14.57 4.11
C LYS A 39 -8.08 -13.36 3.50
N GLN A 40 -8.43 -12.36 4.30
CA GLN A 40 -9.03 -11.14 3.79
C GLN A 40 -7.97 -10.27 3.11
N VAL A 41 -6.77 -10.17 3.70
CA VAL A 41 -5.64 -9.41 3.17
C VAL A 41 -5.22 -9.89 1.77
N GLU A 42 -5.20 -11.20 1.54
CA GLU A 42 -4.89 -11.79 0.22
C GLU A 42 -5.86 -11.32 -0.88
N ASN A 43 -7.10 -10.99 -0.51
CA ASN A 43 -8.15 -10.53 -1.43
C ASN A 43 -8.30 -9.00 -1.45
N MET A 44 -7.48 -8.26 -0.70
CA MET A 44 -7.53 -6.80 -0.70
C MET A 44 -6.74 -6.21 -1.87
N ASP A 45 -7.30 -5.17 -2.50
CA ASP A 45 -6.57 -4.33 -3.45
C ASP A 45 -5.29 -3.80 -2.78
N PRO A 46 -4.10 -3.98 -3.38
CA PRO A 46 -2.84 -3.48 -2.82
C PRO A 46 -2.87 -1.99 -2.48
N ARG A 47 -3.61 -1.18 -3.24
CA ARG A 47 -3.75 0.26 -2.99
C ARG A 47 -4.46 0.54 -1.66
N LEU A 48 -5.47 -0.27 -1.33
CA LEU A 48 -6.18 -0.14 -0.06
C LEU A 48 -5.26 -0.46 1.12
N ARG A 49 -4.43 -1.51 0.99
CA ARG A 49 -3.44 -1.88 2.00
C ARG A 49 -2.47 -0.73 2.28
N PHE A 50 -1.94 -0.10 1.22
CA PHE A 50 -1.09 1.08 1.35
C PHE A 50 -1.79 2.26 2.03
N ILE A 51 -3.02 2.59 1.61
CA ILE A 51 -3.73 3.75 2.17
C ILE A 51 -4.00 3.57 3.65
N LEU A 52 -4.30 2.35 4.13
CA LEU A 52 -4.51 2.09 5.55
C LEU A 52 -3.26 2.39 6.39
N GLU A 53 -2.10 1.90 5.96
CA GLU A 53 -0.83 2.16 6.66
C GLU A 53 -0.44 3.64 6.58
N LEU A 54 -0.50 4.22 5.38
CA LEU A 54 -0.10 5.61 5.18
C LEU A 54 -0.98 6.58 5.96
N THR A 55 -2.29 6.32 6.05
CA THR A 55 -3.20 7.16 6.84
C THR A 55 -2.82 7.11 8.32
N HIS A 56 -2.49 5.93 8.84
CA HIS A 56 -2.04 5.77 10.22
C HIS A 56 -0.71 6.49 10.49
N GLU A 57 0.28 6.33 9.60
CA GLU A 57 1.55 7.04 9.66
C GLU A 57 1.35 8.56 9.60
N THR A 58 0.49 9.04 8.71
CA THR A 58 0.20 10.47 8.53
C THR A 58 -0.41 11.09 9.79
N LEU A 59 -1.29 10.35 10.48
CA LEU A 59 -1.86 10.82 11.74
C LEU A 59 -0.77 10.97 12.82
N ILE A 60 0.11 9.97 12.94
CA ILE A 60 1.21 10.00 13.91
C ILE A 60 2.22 11.10 13.56
N ASP A 61 2.55 11.27 12.28
CA ASP A 61 3.42 12.33 11.77
C ASP A 61 2.85 13.72 12.09
N ALA A 62 1.52 13.89 11.99
CA ALA A 62 0.83 15.10 12.42
C ALA A 62 0.78 15.29 13.95
N GLY A 63 1.32 14.37 14.74
CA GLY A 63 1.27 14.39 16.21
C GLY A 63 -0.10 14.04 16.79
N ILE A 64 -0.99 13.47 15.97
CA ILE A 64 -2.35 13.08 16.37
C ILE A 64 -2.34 11.60 16.76
N ASN A 65 -2.81 11.29 17.96
CA ASN A 65 -3.07 9.91 18.33
C ASN A 65 -4.34 9.42 17.60
N PRO A 66 -4.30 8.39 16.73
CA PRO A 66 -5.47 7.91 16.01
C PRO A 66 -6.66 7.54 16.91
N VAL A 67 -6.39 7.16 18.16
CA VAL A 67 -7.43 6.83 19.16
C VAL A 67 -8.23 8.08 19.56
N THR A 68 -7.63 9.27 19.57
CA THR A 68 -8.30 10.50 20.05
C THR A 68 -9.32 11.05 19.04
N ILE A 69 -9.21 10.68 17.76
CA ILE A 69 -10.16 11.09 16.71
C ILE A 69 -11.25 10.05 16.45
N ARG A 70 -11.17 8.88 17.10
CA ARG A 70 -12.15 7.81 16.93
C ARG A 70 -13.54 8.26 17.39
N GLY A 71 -14.52 8.17 16.49
CA GLY A 71 -15.90 8.59 16.77
C GLY A 71 -16.14 10.10 16.66
N SER A 72 -15.14 10.87 16.20
CA SER A 72 -15.32 12.27 15.85
C SER A 72 -16.05 12.42 14.49
N LYS A 73 -16.43 13.65 14.13
CA LYS A 73 -17.07 13.96 12.83
C LYS A 73 -16.00 14.16 11.74
N THR A 74 -15.16 13.15 11.56
CA THR A 74 -14.13 13.06 10.50
C THR A 74 -14.57 12.16 9.38
#